data_AF-A0A1Q5LWY5-F1
#
_entry.id   AF-A0A1Q5LWY5-F1
#
_cell.length_a   1.000
_cell.length_b   1.000
_cell.length_c   1.000
_cell.angle_alpha   90.00
_cell.angle_beta   90.00
_cell.angle_gamma   90.00
#
_symmetry.space_group_name_H-M   'P 1'
#
loop_
_entity.id
_entity.type
_entity.pdbx_description
1 polymer ?
#
loop_
_entity_poly.entity_id
_entity_poly.type
_entity_poly.pdbx_seq_one_letter_code
_entity_poly.pdbx_strand_id
1 'polypeptide(L)'
;MSSTREQYVTGLRDLADWLEANPDVGVSMSGDRLLYPLHSNAAVEAFAEQVGREVTVDEGGNASVAVVFGPIVYHAYGYADFDEHCARVDERQARSWAESHGLALMPKPDDEAA
;
A
#
# COMPACT_ATOMS: atom_id res chain seq x y z
N MET A 1 -20.10 12.00 12.51
CA MET A 1 -19.63 11.40 11.24
C MET A 1 -18.66 10.30 11.61
N SER A 2 -18.85 9.07 11.12
CA SER A 2 -17.88 8.00 11.37
C SER A 2 -16.57 8.28 10.67
N SER A 3 -15.45 7.84 11.27
CA SER A 3 -14.13 7.98 10.65
C SER A 3 -14.01 7.11 9.39
N THR A 4 -13.12 7.47 8.46
CA THR A 4 -12.81 6.65 7.28
C THR A 4 -12.45 5.21 7.66
N ARG A 5 -11.73 5.03 8.78
CA ARG A 5 -11.40 3.71 9.32
C ARG A 5 -12.64 2.92 9.75
N GLU A 6 -13.57 3.56 10.45
CA GLU A 6 -14.82 2.92 10.89
C GLU A 6 -15.66 2.46 9.70
N GLN A 7 -15.82 3.31 8.68
CA GLN A 7 -16.56 2.97 7.46
C GLN A 7 -15.92 1.79 6.73
N TYR A 8 -14.59 1.77 6.63
CA TYR A 8 -13.85 0.68 6.01
C TYR A 8 -14.07 -0.66 6.75
N VAL A 9 -13.94 -0.64 8.09
CA VAL A 9 -14.14 -1.84 8.91
C VAL A 9 -15.59 -2.31 8.85
N THR A 10 -16.57 -1.41 8.87
CA THR A 10 -17.98 -1.77 8.71
C THR A 10 -18.24 -2.42 7.35
N GLY A 11 -17.74 -1.85 6.25
CA GLY A 11 -17.92 -2.44 4.92
C GLY A 11 -17.33 -3.84 4.79
N LEU A 12 -16.18 -4.12 5.41
CA LEU A 12 -15.61 -5.47 5.44
C LEU A 12 -16.48 -6.47 6.20
N ARG A 13 -17.11 -6.04 7.31
CA ARG A 13 -18.02 -6.88 8.10
C ARG A 13 -19.32 -7.14 7.34
N ASP A 14 -19.92 -6.10 6.76
CA ASP A 14 -21.16 -6.22 5.99
C ASP A 14 -20.98 -7.19 4.81
N LEU A 15 -19.81 -7.17 4.15
CA LEU A 15 -19.47 -8.13 3.09
C LEU A 15 -19.38 -9.57 3.64
N ALA A 16 -18.73 -9.76 4.79
CA ALA A 16 -18.61 -11.08 5.41
C ALA A 16 -19.99 -11.64 5.78
N ASP A 17 -20.83 -10.84 6.45
CA ASP A 17 -22.20 -11.21 6.83
C ASP A 17 -23.04 -11.58 5.61
N TRP A 18 -22.92 -10.82 4.50
CA TRP A 18 -23.63 -11.12 3.26
C TRP A 18 -23.15 -12.43 2.62
N LEU A 19 -21.84 -12.70 2.60
CA LEU A 19 -21.29 -13.97 2.07
C LEU A 19 -21.74 -15.17 2.89
N GLU A 20 -21.77 -15.05 4.22
CA GLU A 20 -22.30 -16.11 5.11
C GLU A 20 -23.80 -16.38 4.84
N ALA A 21 -24.59 -15.33 4.58
CA ALA A 21 -26.01 -15.47 4.27
C ALA A 21 -26.31 -15.99 2.86
N ASN A 22 -25.33 -16.03 1.94
CA ASN A 22 -25.50 -16.40 0.53
C ASN A 22 -24.49 -17.46 0.08
N PRO A 23 -24.54 -18.70 0.64
CA PRO A 23 -23.50 -19.72 0.45
C PRO A 23 -23.37 -20.26 -0.99
N ASP A 24 -24.39 -20.09 -1.83
CA ASP A 24 -24.38 -20.54 -3.23
C ASP A 24 -23.63 -19.57 -4.16
N VAL A 25 -23.26 -18.38 -3.66
CA VAL A 25 -22.50 -17.39 -4.43
C VAL A 25 -21.02 -17.78 -4.41
N GLY A 26 -20.48 -18.07 -5.60
CA GLY A 26 -19.04 -18.28 -5.75
C GLY A 26 -18.23 -17.01 -5.48
N VAL A 27 -17.17 -17.12 -4.70
CA VAL A 27 -16.16 -16.06 -4.57
C VAL A 27 -15.31 -16.02 -5.85
N SER A 28 -15.18 -14.84 -6.46
CA SER A 28 -14.38 -14.65 -7.68
C SER A 28 -12.95 -15.13 -7.46
N MET A 29 -12.44 -15.94 -8.39
CA MET A 29 -11.06 -16.45 -8.38
C MET A 29 -10.05 -15.46 -8.99
N SER A 30 -10.48 -14.23 -9.29
CA SER A 30 -9.55 -13.17 -9.68
C SER A 30 -8.54 -13.02 -8.54
N GLY A 31 -7.24 -13.04 -8.86
CA GLY A 31 -6.13 -12.92 -7.91
C GLY A 31 -6.05 -11.52 -7.32
N ASP A 32 -7.17 -11.04 -6.81
CA ASP A 32 -7.37 -9.69 -6.34
C ASP A 32 -6.53 -9.49 -5.09
N ARG A 33 -5.61 -8.54 -5.21
CA ARG A 33 -4.73 -8.14 -4.12
C ARG A 33 -5.32 -6.92 -3.46
N LEU A 34 -5.68 -7.04 -2.20
CA LEU A 34 -6.00 -5.89 -1.37
C LEU A 34 -4.68 -5.37 -0.78
N LEU A 35 -4.15 -4.29 -1.36
CA LEU A 35 -2.94 -3.66 -0.87
C LEU A 35 -3.28 -2.77 0.34
N TYR A 36 -2.56 -2.98 1.44
CA TYR A 36 -2.68 -2.14 2.62
C TYR A 36 -1.31 -1.60 3.03
N PRO A 37 -0.98 -0.35 2.66
CA PRO A 37 0.27 0.25 3.08
C PRO A 37 0.25 0.50 4.59
N LEU A 38 1.20 -0.11 5.30
CA LEU A 38 1.44 0.13 6.72
C LEU A 38 2.49 1.21 6.95
N HIS A 39 2.99 1.81 5.87
CA HIS A 39 3.91 2.96 5.80
C HIS A 39 5.30 2.76 6.43
N SER A 40 5.52 1.77 7.30
CA SER A 40 6.83 1.42 7.84
C SER A 40 7.02 -0.09 7.96
N ASN A 41 8.28 -0.53 7.90
CA ASN A 41 8.63 -1.94 8.11
C ASN A 41 8.24 -2.44 9.52
N ALA A 42 8.45 -1.64 10.55
CA ALA A 42 8.10 -2.01 11.93
C ALA A 42 6.59 -2.28 12.10
N ALA A 43 5.74 -1.54 11.39
CA ALA A 43 4.30 -1.79 11.40
C ALA A 43 3.94 -3.11 10.69
N VAL A 44 4.66 -3.48 9.63
CA VAL A 44 4.52 -4.78 8.95
C VAL A 44 4.96 -5.92 9.86
N GLU A 45 6.10 -5.78 10.55
CA GLU A 45 6.62 -6.78 11.49
C GLU A 45 5.63 -7.03 12.64
N ALA A 46 5.13 -5.97 13.27
CA ALA A 46 4.12 -6.10 14.33
C ALA A 46 2.83 -6.76 13.83
N PHE A 47 2.38 -6.42 12.62
CA PHE A 47 1.22 -7.08 12.01
C PHE A 47 1.49 -8.56 11.73
N ALA A 48 2.66 -8.89 11.16
CA ALA A 48 3.06 -10.25 10.83
C ALA A 48 3.13 -11.15 12.08
N GLU A 49 3.69 -10.64 13.18
CA GLU A 49 3.69 -11.32 14.49
C GLU A 49 2.25 -11.61 14.95
N GLN A 50 1.36 -10.61 14.88
CA GLN A 50 -0.03 -10.75 15.30
C GLN A 50 -0.81 -11.80 14.48
N VAL A 51 -0.53 -11.91 13.18
CA VAL A 51 -1.19 -12.90 12.29
C VAL A 51 -0.42 -14.23 12.17
N GLY A 52 0.69 -14.39 12.90
CA GLY A 52 1.51 -15.61 12.89
C GLY A 52 2.13 -15.91 11.53
N ARG A 53 2.64 -14.88 10.83
CA ARG A 53 3.26 -14.99 9.51
C ARG A 53 4.67 -14.43 9.51
N GLU A 54 5.48 -14.92 8.57
CA GLU A 54 6.83 -14.41 8.34
C GLU A 54 6.81 -13.18 7.44
N VAL A 55 7.71 -12.25 7.72
CA VAL A 55 7.94 -11.06 6.90
C VAL A 55 8.90 -11.40 5.77
N THR A 56 8.57 -10.94 4.56
CA THR A 56 9.48 -10.95 3.41
C THR A 56 10.05 -9.55 3.21
N VAL A 57 11.37 -9.45 3.06
CA VAL A 57 12.07 -8.19 2.77
C VAL A 57 12.59 -8.23 1.33
N ASP A 58 12.25 -7.21 0.54
CA ASP A 58 12.71 -7.11 -0.87
C ASP A 58 14.13 -6.53 -1.00
N GLU A 59 14.66 -6.49 -2.22
CA GLU A 59 16.01 -5.94 -2.51
C GLU A 59 16.16 -4.46 -2.11
N GLY A 60 15.06 -3.72 -2.02
CA GLY A 60 15.02 -2.34 -1.56
C GLY A 60 14.89 -2.21 -0.04
N GLY A 61 14.93 -3.31 0.70
CA GLY A 61 14.78 -3.33 2.16
C GLY A 61 13.35 -3.16 2.63
N ASN A 62 12.35 -3.16 1.75
CA ASN A 62 10.95 -2.97 2.13
C ASN A 62 10.35 -4.27 2.66
N ALA A 63 9.64 -4.18 3.78
CA ALA A 63 9.02 -5.33 4.42
C ALA A 63 7.61 -5.55 3.90
N SER A 64 7.23 -6.82 3.79
CA SER A 64 5.90 -7.22 3.36
C SER A 64 5.43 -8.49 4.05
N VAL A 65 4.11 -8.62 4.20
CA VAL A 65 3.48 -9.88 4.60
C VAL A 65 2.20 -10.08 3.83
N ALA A 66 1.96 -11.31 3.40
CA ALA A 66 0.76 -11.73 2.69
C ALA A 66 -0.12 -12.59 3.60
N VAL A 67 -1.40 -12.22 3.70
CA VAL A 67 -2.44 -13.02 4.36
C VAL A 67 -3.47 -13.39 3.32
N VAL A 68 -3.77 -14.69 3.23
CA VAL A 68 -4.69 -15.23 2.22
C VAL A 68 -6.09 -15.41 2.83
N PHE A 69 -7.10 -14.84 2.16
CA PHE A 69 -8.52 -14.99 2.47
C PHE A 69 -9.22 -15.59 1.25
N GLY A 70 -9.16 -16.92 1.14
CA GLY A 70 -9.60 -17.61 -0.08
C GLY A 70 -8.79 -17.16 -1.30
N PRO A 71 -9.42 -16.62 -2.36
CA PRO A 71 -8.70 -16.09 -3.54
C PRO A 71 -8.05 -14.73 -3.31
N ILE A 72 -8.40 -14.02 -2.24
CA ILE A 72 -7.93 -12.66 -1.99
C ILE A 72 -6.63 -12.70 -1.21
N VAL A 73 -5.63 -11.96 -1.67
CA VAL A 73 -4.39 -11.74 -0.91
C VAL A 73 -4.42 -10.36 -0.29
N TYR A 74 -4.48 -10.31 1.03
CA TYR A 74 -4.20 -9.10 1.78
C TYR A 74 -2.69 -8.91 1.88
N HIS A 75 -2.18 -7.89 1.21
CA HIS A 75 -0.76 -7.62 1.18
C HIS A 75 -0.44 -6.36 1.96
N ALA A 76 0.08 -6.56 3.17
CA ALA A 76 0.59 -5.49 4.00
C ALA A 76 2.03 -5.17 3.58
N TYR A 77 2.29 -3.90 3.29
CA TYR A 77 3.58 -3.44 2.76
C TYR A 77 4.07 -2.21 3.51
N GLY A 78 5.36 -2.18 3.82
CA GLY A 78 6.04 -1.12 4.56
C GLY A 78 7.30 -0.72 3.81
N TYR A 79 7.70 0.54 3.95
CA TYR A 79 8.89 1.06 3.29
C TYR A 79 10.05 1.12 4.28
N ALA A 80 11.26 0.86 3.77
CA ALA A 80 12.49 1.09 4.51
C ALA A 80 12.69 2.60 4.78
N ASP A 81 12.47 3.41 3.74
CA ASP A 81 12.43 4.87 3.80
C ASP A 81 11.25 5.37 2.95
N PHE A 82 10.17 5.78 3.63
CA PHE A 82 8.97 6.27 2.96
C PHE A 82 9.19 7.66 2.33
N ASP A 83 10.00 8.51 2.95
CA ASP A 83 10.23 9.87 2.49
C ASP A 83 11.10 9.86 1.23
N GLU A 84 12.15 9.04 1.21
CA GLU A 84 12.95 8.80 0.01
C GLU A 84 12.10 8.21 -1.12
N HIS A 85 11.21 7.26 -0.80
CA HIS A 85 10.28 6.70 -1.78
C HIS A 85 9.38 7.81 -2.38
N CYS A 86 8.77 8.65 -1.55
CA CYS A 86 7.93 9.75 -1.99
C CYS A 86 8.71 10.74 -2.86
N ALA A 87 9.89 11.19 -2.41
CA ALA A 87 10.74 12.10 -3.17
C ALA A 87 11.10 11.54 -4.56
N ARG A 88 11.40 10.24 -4.65
CA ARG A 88 11.66 9.57 -5.94
C ARG A 88 10.42 9.47 -6.82
N VAL A 89 9.25 9.22 -6.25
CA VAL A 89 7.98 9.20 -6.99
C VAL A 89 7.66 10.59 -7.52
N ASP A 90 7.81 11.62 -6.69
CA ASP A 90 7.55 13.02 -7.05
C ASP A 90 8.49 13.49 -8.16
N GLU A 91 9.79 13.21 -8.03
CA GLU A 91 10.79 13.52 -9.06
C GLU A 91 10.44 12.83 -10.40
N ARG A 92 10.04 11.56 -10.37
CA ARG A 92 9.62 10.83 -11.57
C ARG A 92 8.36 11.44 -12.18
N GLN A 93 7.36 11.79 -11.36
CA GLN A 93 6.14 12.42 -11.83
C GLN A 93 6.42 13.80 -12.44
N ALA A 94 7.29 14.60 -11.80
CA ALA A 94 7.73 15.90 -12.32
C ALA A 94 8.41 15.75 -13.69
N ARG A 95 9.29 14.73 -13.85
CA ARG A 95 9.95 14.42 -15.13
C ARG A 95 8.95 14.05 -16.22
N SER A 96 8.05 13.11 -15.93
CA SER A 96 7.01 12.69 -16.87
C SER A 96 6.09 13.86 -17.27
N TRP A 97 5.73 14.72 -16.32
CA TRP A 97 4.93 15.90 -16.60
C TRP A 97 5.69 16.90 -17.48
N ALA A 98 6.95 17.22 -17.16
CA ALA A 98 7.76 18.15 -17.93
C ALA A 98 7.96 17.66 -19.38
N GLU A 99 8.28 16.38 -19.56
CA GLU A 99 8.40 15.75 -20.87
C GLU A 99 7.10 15.88 -21.68
N SER A 100 5.95 15.58 -21.06
CA SER A 100 4.64 15.68 -21.72
C SER A 100 4.24 17.11 -22.13
N HIS A 101 4.92 18.13 -21.58
CA HIS A 101 4.69 19.55 -21.88
C HIS A 101 5.85 20.20 -22.64
N GLY A 102 6.86 19.42 -23.07
CA GLY A 102 8.04 19.94 -23.76
C GLY A 102 8.90 20.87 -22.89
N LEU A 103 8.85 20.71 -21.57
CA LEU A 103 9.60 21.49 -20.60
C LEU A 103 10.84 20.72 -20.14
N ALA A 104 11.90 21.45 -19.79
CA ALA A 104 13.09 20.90 -19.15
C ALA A 104 13.06 21.21 -17.65
N LEU A 105 13.27 20.19 -16.81
CA LEU A 105 13.47 20.39 -15.38
C LEU A 105 14.86 20.97 -15.12
N MET A 106 14.92 22.01 -14.29
CA MET A 106 16.16 22.62 -13.84
C MET A 106 16.37 22.31 -12.35
N PRO A 107 17.60 22.00 -11.91
CA PRO A 107 17.91 21.93 -10.50
C PRO A 107 17.57 23.26 -9.83
N LYS A 108 17.09 23.18 -8.58
CA LYS A 108 16.88 24.38 -7.77
C LYS A 108 18.23 25.12 -7.67
N PRO A 109 18.30 26.44 -7.93
CA PRO A 109 19.52 27.19 -7.68
C PRO A 109 19.88 27.11 -6.19
N ASP A 110 21.16 26.93 -5.89
CA ASP A 110 21.66 26.89 -4.52
C ASP A 110 21.38 28.24 -3.84
N ASP A 111 20.78 28.21 -2.64
CA ASP A 111 20.44 29.41 -1.87
C ASP A 111 21.69 30.09 -1.24
N GLU A 112 22.93 29.73 -1.61
CA GLU A 112 24.18 30.30 -1.08
C GLU A 112 24.69 31.56 -1.82
N ALA A 113 23.79 32.42 -2.27
CA ALA A 113 24.16 33.74 -2.79
C ALA A 113 23.11 34.80 -2.44
N ALA A 114 22.93 35.10 -1.15
CA ALA A 114 22.27 36.30 -0.66
C ALA A 114 23.02 36.88 0.54
#